data_AF-A0A7S0EBE0-F1
#
_entry.id   AF-A0A7S0EBE0-F1
#
_cell.length_a   1.000
_cell.length_b   1.000
_cell.length_c   1.000
_cell.angle_alpha   90.00
_cell.angle_beta   90.00
_cell.angle_gamma   90.00
#
_symmetry.space_group_name_H-M   'P 1'
#
loop_
_entity.id
_entity.type
_entity.pdbx_description
1 polymer ?
#
loop_
_entity_poly.entity_id
_entity_poly.type
_entity_poly.pdbx_seq_one_letter_code
_entity_poly.pdbx_strand_id
1 'polypeptide(L)'
;ELKFQGDLLTKHDATELQLPSKSALFYIEGGFYTSGPVDLSAGPREWLQARGEAPQDPQHMEEATFEMLRLRLGKQYCFLHHGNCEHTIVFTACWLATAIDEQDSRLYPRLDFQRKQAPKMCSVCHNGPAAWECHGDTSADSWPSYLCETCNFQFHYDADGKLLRE
;
A
#
# COMPACT_ATOMS: atom_id res chain seq x y z
N GLU A 1 -6.46 18.61 6.07
CA GLU A 1 -6.10 17.41 5.31
C GLU A 1 -6.28 16.21 6.20
N LEU A 2 -7.01 15.19 5.75
CA LEU A 2 -7.12 13.91 6.43
C LEU A 2 -5.79 13.20 6.24
N LYS A 3 -4.90 13.29 7.22
CA LYS A 3 -3.74 12.41 7.32
C LYS A 3 -4.17 11.30 8.26
N PHE A 4 -4.23 10.06 7.78
CA PHE A 4 -4.49 8.89 8.61
C PHE A 4 -3.18 8.48 9.32
N GLN A 5 -2.52 9.44 9.97
CA GLN A 5 -1.34 9.16 10.78
C GLN A 5 -1.73 8.17 11.88
N GLY A 6 -1.17 6.96 11.83
CA GLY A 6 -0.92 5.99 12.91
C GLY A 6 -2.07 5.59 13.84
N ASP A 7 -2.85 6.54 14.32
CA ASP A 7 -3.79 6.44 15.43
C ASP A 7 -5.13 5.79 15.04
N LEU A 8 -5.43 5.66 13.74
CA LEU A 8 -6.62 4.94 13.27
C LEU A 8 -6.40 3.45 13.06
N LEU A 9 -5.15 2.99 13.10
CA LEU A 9 -4.76 1.58 12.92
C LEU A 9 -4.32 0.90 14.23
N THR A 10 -4.11 1.65 15.29
CA THR A 10 -3.56 1.15 16.57
C THR A 10 -4.60 0.67 17.58
N LYS A 11 -5.90 0.63 17.23
CA LYS A 11 -6.93 0.04 18.10
C LYS A 11 -7.09 -1.47 17.95
N HIS A 12 -6.41 -2.09 16.99
CA HIS A 12 -6.21 -3.54 16.98
C HIS A 12 -4.84 -3.82 17.58
N ASP A 13 -4.85 -4.53 18.70
CA ASP A 13 -3.70 -4.91 19.53
C ASP A 13 -2.39 -5.05 18.75
N ALA A 14 -1.35 -4.34 19.21
CA ALA A 14 0.03 -4.43 18.75
C ALA A 14 0.70 -5.81 18.99
N THR A 15 -0.10 -6.85 19.21
CA THR A 15 0.34 -8.20 19.59
C THR A 15 0.22 -9.21 18.43
N GLU A 16 -0.47 -8.85 17.35
CA GLU A 16 -0.49 -9.65 16.12
C GLU A 16 -0.04 -8.75 14.98
N LEU A 17 1.14 -9.05 14.44
CA LEU A 17 1.59 -8.54 13.16
C LEU A 17 0.64 -9.12 12.09
N GLN A 18 -0.57 -8.56 11.96
CA GLN A 18 -1.54 -9.02 10.98
C GLN A 18 -0.89 -8.89 9.61
N LEU A 19 -0.74 -10.04 8.94
CA LEU A 19 -0.25 -10.11 7.58
C LEU A 19 -0.96 -9.02 6.75
N PRO A 20 -0.22 -8.22 5.95
CA PRO A 20 -0.81 -7.15 5.16
C PRO A 20 -2.01 -7.67 4.38
N SER A 21 -3.21 -7.19 4.73
CA SER A 21 -4.46 -7.68 4.12
C SER A 21 -4.41 -7.41 2.63
N LYS A 22 -4.95 -8.26 1.76
CA LYS A 22 -5.07 -7.94 0.32
C LYS A 22 -6.13 -6.86 0.03
N SER A 23 -6.50 -6.08 1.04
CA SER A 23 -7.46 -5.00 0.94
C SER A 23 -6.78 -3.67 0.62
N ALA A 24 -7.57 -2.79 0.02
CA ALA A 24 -7.18 -1.43 -0.26
C ALA A 24 -8.35 -0.47 -0.09
N LEU A 25 -8.04 0.80 0.12
CA LEU A 25 -9.01 1.89 0.23
C LEU A 25 -8.52 3.12 -0.52
N PHE A 26 -9.34 3.68 -1.41
CA PHE A 26 -9.23 5.08 -1.82
C PHE A 26 -10.23 5.92 -1.04
N TYR A 27 -9.77 7.08 -0.56
CA TYR A 27 -10.62 8.13 -0.02
C TYR A 27 -10.52 9.39 -0.88
N ILE A 28 -11.57 9.65 -1.66
CA ILE A 28 -11.61 10.69 -2.69
C ILE A 28 -12.90 11.50 -2.54
N GLU A 29 -12.77 12.81 -2.31
CA GLU A 29 -13.89 13.75 -2.14
C GLU A 29 -15.00 13.28 -1.16
N GLY A 30 -14.63 12.60 -0.07
CA GLY A 30 -15.59 12.10 0.92
C GLY A 30 -16.15 10.71 0.61
N GLY A 31 -15.88 10.17 -0.58
CA GLY A 31 -16.23 8.81 -0.97
C GLY A 31 -15.17 7.81 -0.52
N PHE A 32 -15.64 6.63 -0.11
CA PHE A 32 -14.80 5.47 0.22
C PHE A 32 -14.93 4.44 -0.90
N TYR A 33 -13.80 4.02 -1.47
CA TYR A 33 -13.74 2.97 -2.47
C TYR A 33 -12.86 1.85 -1.96
N THR A 34 -13.42 0.67 -1.73
CA THR A 34 -12.74 -0.44 -1.03
C THR A 34 -12.58 -1.65 -1.94
N SER A 35 -11.56 -2.45 -1.67
CA SER A 35 -11.38 -3.77 -2.29
C SER A 35 -10.82 -4.75 -1.27
N GLY A 36 -10.97 -6.04 -1.55
CA GLY A 36 -10.43 -7.13 -0.73
C GLY A 36 -11.32 -7.56 0.45
N PRO A 37 -10.83 -8.51 1.27
CA PRO A 37 -11.64 -9.20 2.28
C PRO A 37 -11.88 -8.40 3.57
N VAL A 38 -11.07 -7.38 3.84
CA VAL A 38 -11.15 -6.51 5.02
C VAL A 38 -11.66 -5.13 4.62
N ASP A 39 -12.67 -4.62 5.32
CA ASP A 39 -13.16 -3.24 5.14
C ASP A 39 -12.22 -2.24 5.84
N LEU A 40 -11.29 -1.67 5.07
CA LEU A 40 -10.37 -0.64 5.56
C LEU A 40 -11.04 0.73 5.78
N SER A 41 -12.30 0.93 5.36
CA SER A 41 -13.03 2.19 5.56
C SER A 41 -13.62 2.33 6.97
N ALA A 42 -13.77 1.23 7.72
CA ALA A 42 -14.44 1.23 9.02
C ALA A 42 -13.87 2.27 10.00
N GLY A 43 -12.56 2.21 10.27
CA GLY A 43 -11.89 3.18 11.15
C GLY A 43 -12.07 4.63 10.69
N PRO A 44 -11.74 4.98 9.42
CA PRO A 44 -12.01 6.30 8.86
C PRO A 44 -13.47 6.78 9.01
N ARG A 45 -14.45 5.91 8.81
CA ARG A 45 -15.88 6.24 8.95
C ARG A 45 -16.25 6.53 10.39
N GLU A 46 -15.79 5.71 11.35
CA GLU A 46 -15.98 5.95 12.78
C GLU A 46 -15.36 7.29 13.22
N TRP A 47 -14.16 7.60 12.71
CA TRP A 47 -13.49 8.87 12.98
C TRP A 47 -14.28 10.09 12.50
N LEU A 48 -14.88 10.01 11.31
CA LEU A 48 -15.75 11.08 10.78
C LEU A 48 -17.01 11.23 11.63
N GLN A 49 -17.66 10.11 11.99
CA GLN A 49 -18.86 10.12 12.82
C GLN A 49 -18.62 10.76 14.18
N ALA A 50 -17.46 10.48 14.81
CA ALA A 50 -17.07 11.09 16.08
C ALA A 50 -16.93 12.62 16.01
N ARG A 51 -16.75 13.19 14.80
CA ARG A 51 -16.67 14.62 14.53
C ARG A 51 -18.01 15.25 14.10
N GLY A 52 -19.09 14.45 14.09
CA GLY A 52 -20.40 14.88 13.61
C GLY A 52 -20.51 14.93 12.08
N GLU A 53 -19.56 14.33 11.36
CA GLU A 53 -19.60 14.21 9.90
C GLU A 53 -20.26 12.87 9.54
N ALA A 54 -21.26 12.88 8.66
CA ALA A 54 -21.89 11.67 8.17
C ALA A 54 -21.05 11.08 7.01
N PRO A 55 -20.32 9.96 7.22
CA PRO A 55 -19.56 9.35 6.13
C PRO A 55 -20.50 8.78 5.07
N GLN A 56 -20.03 8.79 3.82
CA GLN A 56 -20.69 8.04 2.74
C GLN A 56 -20.49 6.54 2.92
N ASP A 57 -21.42 5.76 2.39
CA ASP A 57 -21.26 4.31 2.35
C ASP A 57 -20.12 3.92 1.41
N PRO A 58 -19.28 2.93 1.80
CA PRO A 58 -18.20 2.46 0.96
C PRO A 58 -18.73 1.75 -0.28
N GLN A 59 -18.04 1.97 -1.40
CA GLN A 59 -18.32 1.32 -2.68
C GLN A 59 -17.20 0.33 -3.02
N HIS A 60 -17.56 -0.80 -3.60
CA HIS A 60 -16.57 -1.76 -4.10
C HIS A 60 -15.88 -1.19 -5.34
N MET A 61 -14.54 -1.25 -5.37
CA MET A 61 -13.75 -0.76 -6.51
C MET A 61 -14.09 -1.48 -7.83
N GLU A 62 -14.53 -2.75 -7.77
CA GLU A 62 -14.98 -3.51 -8.95
C GLU A 62 -16.30 -3.00 -9.55
N GLU A 63 -17.09 -2.26 -8.78
CA GLU A 63 -18.38 -1.71 -9.20
C GLU A 63 -18.29 -0.20 -9.53
N ALA A 64 -17.19 0.45 -9.14
CA ALA A 64 -16.96 1.87 -9.34
C ALA A 64 -16.19 2.15 -10.65
N THR A 65 -16.67 3.11 -11.44
CA THR A 65 -15.96 3.58 -12.65
C THR A 65 -15.36 4.97 -12.42
N PHE A 66 -14.40 5.37 -13.26
CA PHE A 66 -13.83 6.73 -13.21
C PHE A 66 -14.89 7.83 -13.40
N GLU A 67 -15.96 7.54 -14.15
CA GLU A 67 -17.08 8.48 -14.36
C GLU A 67 -17.86 8.76 -13.07
N MET A 68 -17.85 7.84 -12.12
CA MET A 68 -18.51 7.99 -10.82
C MET A 68 -17.67 8.81 -9.84
N LEU A 69 -16.38 9.04 -10.13
CA LEU A 69 -15.48 9.77 -9.24
C LEU A 69 -15.71 11.28 -9.33
N ARG A 70 -15.93 11.90 -8.17
CA ARG A 70 -15.80 13.36 -8.02
C ARG A 70 -14.36 13.66 -7.62
N LEU A 71 -13.68 14.50 -8.40
CA LEU A 71 -12.29 14.88 -8.11
C LEU A 71 -12.02 16.35 -8.42
N ARG A 72 -10.95 16.86 -7.82
CA ARG A 72 -10.37 18.17 -8.03
C ARG A 72 -8.92 17.99 -8.45
N LEU A 73 -8.56 18.62 -9.57
CA LEU A 73 -7.18 18.58 -10.06
C LEU A 73 -6.26 19.29 -9.06
N GLY A 74 -5.07 18.72 -8.86
CA GLY A 74 -4.05 19.21 -7.93
C GLY A 74 -4.35 18.94 -6.45
N LYS A 75 -5.52 18.38 -6.10
CA LYS A 75 -5.83 18.01 -4.73
C LYS A 75 -5.24 16.65 -4.38
N GLN A 76 -4.77 16.54 -3.14
CA GLN A 76 -4.28 15.30 -2.55
C GLN A 76 -5.43 14.45 -2.00
N TYR A 77 -5.37 13.17 -2.33
CA TYR A 77 -6.26 12.10 -1.86
C TYR A 77 -5.46 11.00 -1.20
N CYS A 78 -6.14 10.16 -0.42
CA CYS A 78 -5.51 9.07 0.32
C CYS A 78 -5.78 7.73 -0.38
N PHE A 79 -4.74 6.91 -0.47
CA PHE A 79 -4.80 5.50 -0.80
C PHE A 79 -4.15 4.69 0.31
N LEU A 80 -4.91 3.86 0.99
CA LEU A 80 -4.41 2.94 2.00
C LEU A 80 -4.31 1.56 1.39
N HIS A 81 -3.09 1.05 1.30
CA HIS A 81 -2.77 -0.28 0.82
C HIS A 81 -2.40 -1.18 2.00
N HIS A 82 -2.90 -2.42 1.98
CA HIS A 82 -2.57 -3.44 2.97
C HIS A 82 -2.92 -3.12 4.43
N GLY A 83 -3.70 -2.07 4.66
CA GLY A 83 -4.10 -1.62 5.99
C GLY A 83 -3.03 -0.84 6.76
N ASN A 84 -1.80 -0.72 6.26
CA ASN A 84 -0.73 0.02 6.96
C ASN A 84 0.18 0.86 6.04
N CYS A 85 -0.05 0.85 4.74
CA CYS A 85 0.75 1.61 3.77
C CYS A 85 -0.09 2.75 3.18
N GLU A 86 0.05 3.95 3.73
CA GLU A 86 -0.64 5.15 3.26
C GLU A 86 0.14 5.82 2.12
N HIS A 87 -0.54 6.10 1.02
CA HIS A 87 -0.02 6.79 -0.14
C HIS A 87 -0.88 8.00 -0.50
N THR A 88 -0.23 9.07 -0.93
CA THR A 88 -0.90 10.24 -1.49
C THR A 88 -1.11 10.07 -2.98
N ILE A 89 -2.32 10.34 -3.46
CA ILE A 89 -2.67 10.36 -4.87
C ILE A 89 -3.11 11.76 -5.28
N VAL A 90 -2.66 12.19 -6.46
CA VAL A 90 -3.00 13.48 -7.02
C VAL A 90 -3.38 13.29 -8.48
N PHE A 91 -4.58 13.75 -8.84
CA PHE A 91 -4.96 13.91 -10.25
C PHE A 91 -4.38 15.24 -10.72
N THR A 92 -3.34 15.21 -11.53
CA THR A 92 -2.61 16.41 -11.95
C THR A 92 -3.26 17.11 -13.13
N ALA A 93 -3.88 16.36 -14.02
CA ALA A 93 -4.52 16.87 -15.22
C ALA A 93 -5.66 15.95 -15.69
N CYS A 94 -6.55 16.52 -16.50
CA CYS A 94 -7.58 15.80 -17.25
C CYS A 94 -7.63 16.43 -18.64
N TRP A 95 -7.75 15.58 -19.66
CA TRP A 95 -7.75 16.00 -21.07
C TRP A 95 -9.03 15.51 -21.72
N LEU A 96 -9.57 16.28 -22.66
CA LEU A 96 -10.60 15.77 -23.55
C LEU A 96 -9.94 14.84 -24.56
N ALA A 97 -10.50 13.63 -24.72
CA ALA A 97 -10.00 12.68 -25.71
C ALA A 97 -10.02 13.30 -27.11
N THR A 98 -8.91 13.16 -27.82
CA THR A 98 -8.70 13.65 -29.18
C THR A 98 -8.52 12.48 -30.14
N ALA A 99 -8.49 12.75 -31.45
CA ALA A 99 -8.35 11.71 -32.47
C ALA A 99 -7.01 10.93 -32.43
N ILE A 100 -6.00 11.41 -31.70
CA ILE A 100 -4.72 10.70 -31.51
C ILE A 100 -4.73 9.76 -30.30
N ASP A 101 -5.73 9.89 -29.43
CA ASP A 101 -5.87 9.05 -28.24
C ASP A 101 -6.55 7.73 -28.60
N GLU A 102 -6.38 6.72 -27.74
CA GLU A 102 -7.10 5.45 -27.89
C GLU A 102 -8.60 5.69 -27.73
N GLN A 103 -9.38 5.29 -28.73
CA GLN A 103 -10.84 5.49 -28.79
C GLN A 103 -11.61 4.29 -28.25
N ASP A 104 -10.99 3.09 -28.24
CA ASP A 104 -11.61 1.91 -27.65
C ASP A 104 -11.47 1.93 -26.12
N SER A 105 -12.59 2.18 -25.43
CA SER A 105 -12.64 2.25 -23.97
C SER A 105 -12.17 0.96 -23.28
N ARG A 106 -12.26 -0.20 -23.96
CA ARG A 106 -11.83 -1.50 -23.42
C ARG A 106 -10.32 -1.63 -23.31
N LEU A 107 -9.57 -0.76 -23.99
CA LEU A 107 -8.11 -0.72 -23.91
C LEU A 107 -7.62 0.13 -22.73
N TYR A 108 -8.53 0.78 -21.98
CA TYR A 108 -8.24 1.42 -20.70
C TYR A 108 -8.56 0.48 -19.51
N PRO A 109 -7.87 0.65 -18.36
CA PRO A 109 -6.76 1.57 -18.13
C PRO A 109 -5.48 1.15 -18.88
N ARG A 110 -4.76 2.14 -19.43
CA ARG A 110 -3.49 1.92 -20.14
C ARG A 110 -2.30 2.15 -19.22
N LEU A 111 -1.33 1.24 -19.30
CA LEU A 111 -0.06 1.39 -18.59
C LEU A 111 0.89 2.26 -19.41
N ASP A 112 0.89 3.57 -19.14
CA ASP A 112 1.80 4.50 -19.84
C ASP A 112 3.24 4.41 -19.32
N PHE A 113 3.41 4.10 -18.04
CA PHE A 113 4.71 3.97 -17.41
C PHE A 113 4.68 2.94 -16.29
N GLN A 114 5.66 2.05 -16.31
CA GLN A 114 5.99 1.20 -15.18
C GLN A 114 7.47 1.36 -14.89
N ARG A 115 7.78 1.85 -13.69
CA ARG A 115 9.17 1.91 -13.24
C ARG A 115 9.72 0.50 -13.18
N LYS A 116 10.86 0.26 -13.85
CA LYS A 116 11.60 -0.99 -13.69
C LYS A 116 11.96 -1.15 -12.22
N GLN A 117 11.53 -2.25 -11.61
CA GLN A 117 11.97 -2.58 -10.26
C GLN A 117 13.44 -2.97 -10.33
N ALA A 118 14.29 -2.15 -9.71
CA ALA A 118 15.68 -2.52 -9.51
C ALA A 118 15.75 -3.63 -8.45
N PRO A 119 16.63 -4.64 -8.63
CA PRO A 119 16.86 -5.63 -7.59
C PRO A 119 17.30 -4.93 -6.31
N LYS A 120 16.75 -5.38 -5.17
CA LYS A 120 17.22 -4.93 -3.86
C LYS A 120 18.61 -5.52 -3.63
N MET A 121 19.55 -4.70 -3.17
CA MET A 121 20.88 -5.17 -2.79
C MET A 121 20.85 -5.66 -1.34
N CYS A 122 21.76 -6.58 -1.01
CA CYS A 122 21.95 -7.00 0.38
C CYS A 122 22.21 -5.78 1.28
N SER A 123 21.46 -5.64 2.37
CA SER A 123 21.51 -4.53 3.31
C SER A 123 22.74 -4.59 4.21
N VAL A 124 23.38 -5.76 4.31
CA VAL A 124 24.58 -5.98 5.14
C VAL A 124 25.86 -5.76 4.34
N CYS A 125 26.02 -6.48 3.21
CA CYS A 125 27.28 -6.45 2.45
C CYS A 125 27.27 -5.54 1.22
N HIS A 126 26.08 -5.14 0.73
CA HIS A 126 25.87 -4.35 -0.48
C HIS A 126 26.54 -4.88 -1.77
N ASN A 127 27.07 -6.12 -1.76
CA ASN A 127 27.89 -6.67 -2.84
C ASN A 127 27.09 -7.45 -3.89
N GLY A 128 25.90 -7.94 -3.52
CA GLY A 128 25.05 -8.74 -4.40
C GLY A 128 23.56 -8.46 -4.19
N PRO A 129 22.71 -8.91 -5.13
CA PRO A 129 21.27 -8.83 -4.96
C PRO A 129 20.84 -9.63 -3.74
N ALA A 130 19.80 -9.15 -3.09
CA ALA A 130 19.15 -9.87 -2.01
C ALA A 130 18.38 -11.08 -2.58
N ALA A 131 18.54 -12.21 -1.89
CA ALA A 131 17.78 -13.44 -2.15
C ALA A 131 16.64 -13.61 -1.14
N TRP A 132 16.72 -12.90 0.00
CA TRP A 132 15.80 -13.00 1.12
C TRP A 132 15.28 -11.61 1.50
N GLU A 133 13.98 -11.53 1.76
CA GLU A 133 13.32 -10.40 2.43
C GLU A 133 12.87 -10.88 3.81
N CYS A 134 13.55 -10.38 4.85
CA CYS A 134 13.36 -10.80 6.23
C CYS A 134 12.48 -9.77 6.95
N HIS A 135 11.36 -10.23 7.49
CA HIS A 135 10.45 -9.43 8.31
C HIS A 135 10.55 -9.86 9.77
N GLY A 136 10.63 -8.89 10.68
CA GLY A 136 10.61 -9.15 12.13
C GLY A 136 11.93 -9.67 12.69
N ASP A 137 13.00 -9.67 11.88
CA ASP A 137 14.34 -10.01 12.34
C ASP A 137 14.84 -8.98 13.35
N THR A 138 14.86 -9.39 14.62
CA THR A 138 15.33 -8.56 15.74
C THR A 138 16.82 -8.22 15.68
N SER A 139 17.57 -8.94 14.85
CA SER A 139 19.01 -8.76 14.68
C SER A 139 19.34 -7.83 13.50
N ALA A 140 18.36 -7.46 12.67
CA ALA A 140 18.56 -6.57 11.54
C ALA A 140 18.33 -5.08 11.89
N ASP A 141 19.17 -4.21 11.33
CA ASP A 141 19.08 -2.75 11.52
C ASP A 141 17.99 -2.09 10.64
N SER A 142 17.24 -2.87 9.86
CA SER A 142 16.20 -2.37 8.96
C SER A 142 15.03 -3.35 8.83
N TRP A 143 13.83 -2.82 8.60
CA TRP A 143 12.62 -3.61 8.42
C TRP A 143 11.84 -3.12 7.19
N PRO A 144 11.62 -3.96 6.16
CA PRO A 144 12.20 -5.30 5.99
C PRO A 144 13.71 -5.25 5.72
N SER A 145 14.42 -6.30 6.15
CA SER A 145 15.85 -6.48 5.88
C SER A 145 16.05 -7.33 4.63
N TYR A 146 16.86 -6.85 3.69
CA TYR A 146 17.17 -7.57 2.46
C TYR A 146 18.53 -8.25 2.57
N LEU A 147 18.62 -9.58 2.48
CA LEU A 147 19.86 -10.33 2.66
C LEU A 147 20.22 -11.15 1.42
N CYS A 148 21.50 -11.19 1.04
CA CYS A 148 21.98 -12.20 0.09
C CYS A 148 22.11 -13.56 0.80
N GLU A 149 22.22 -14.64 0.03
CA GLU A 149 22.33 -16.00 0.57
C GLU A 149 23.44 -16.15 1.62
N THR A 150 24.63 -15.59 1.34
CA THR A 150 25.77 -15.66 2.26
C THR A 150 25.51 -14.94 3.57
N CYS A 151 25.00 -13.70 3.51
CA CYS A 151 24.69 -12.93 4.71
C CYS A 151 23.57 -13.59 5.50
N ASN A 152 22.52 -14.08 4.83
CA ASN A 152 21.45 -14.81 5.49
C ASN A 152 21.96 -16.05 6.24
N PHE A 153 22.82 -16.85 5.60
CA PHE A 153 23.41 -18.02 6.24
C PHE A 153 24.27 -17.65 7.46
N GLN A 154 25.18 -16.69 7.30
CA GLN A 154 26.09 -16.27 8.38
C GLN A 154 25.37 -15.64 9.58
N PHE A 155 24.23 -15.00 9.34
CA PHE A 155 23.49 -14.32 10.39
C PHE A 155 22.53 -15.25 11.14
N HIS A 156 21.92 -16.20 10.43
CA HIS A 156 20.84 -17.02 10.98
C HIS A 156 21.23 -18.47 11.28
N TYR A 157 22.34 -18.98 10.73
CA TYR A 157 22.69 -20.40 10.84
C TYR A 157 24.09 -20.60 11.44
N ASP A 158 24.28 -21.71 12.15
CA ASP A 158 25.59 -22.16 12.59
C ASP A 158 26.36 -22.90 11.48
N ALA A 159 27.58 -23.33 11.79
CA ALA A 159 28.44 -24.06 10.86
C ALA A 159 27.85 -25.41 10.40
N ASP A 160 26.95 -26.00 11.17
CA ASP A 160 26.26 -27.25 10.87
C ASP A 160 24.95 -27.01 10.09
N GLY A 161 24.62 -25.75 9.78
CA GLY A 161 23.43 -25.35 9.05
C GLY A 161 22.15 -25.35 9.91
N LYS A 162 22.28 -25.32 11.24
CA LYS A 162 21.15 -25.22 12.16
C LYS A 162 20.85 -23.76 12.44
N LEU A 163 19.55 -23.43 12.44
CA LEU A 163 19.07 -22.09 12.75
C LEU A 163 19.45 -21.71 14.20
N LEU A 164 20.15 -20.59 14.36
CA LEU A 164 20.63 -20.07 15.64
C LEU A 164 19.51 -19.45 16.47
N ARG A 165 18.55 -18.79 15.82
CA ARG A 165 17.39 -18.10 16.42
C ARG A 165 16.22 -18.12 15.44
N GLU A 166 15.01 -18.34 15.97
CA GLU A 166 13.74 -18.19 15.22
C GLU A 166 13.38 -16.71 15.02
#